data_AF-A0A920FQQ3-F1
#
_entry.id   AF-A0A920FQQ3-F1
#
_cell.length_a   1.000
_cell.length_b   1.000
_cell.length_c   1.000
_cell.angle_alpha   90.00
_cell.angle_beta   90.00
_cell.angle_gamma   90.00
#
_symmetry.space_group_name_H-M   'P 1'
#
loop_
_entity.id
_entity.type
_entity.pdbx_description
1 polymer ?
#
loop_
_entity_poly.entity_id
_entity_poly.type
_entity_poly.pdbx_seq_one_letter_code
_entity_poly.pdbx_strand_id
1 'polypeptide(L)'
;MKILFFIFILFTKFVNAEVIDIGNRELSNLIEKEIKIIDVRTQNEWKSTGIIKGSFLISLLNKNKKFIFEDWYEMFSQKVDFGKINL
;
A
#
# COMPACT_ATOMS: atom_id res chain seq x y z
N MET A 1 27.25 -2.10 -33.10
CA MET A 1 26.69 -1.57 -31.83
C MET A 1 25.17 -1.77 -31.71
N LYS A 2 24.37 -1.53 -32.77
CA LYS A 2 22.90 -1.70 -32.71
C LYS A 2 22.43 -3.12 -32.38
N ILE A 3 23.06 -4.14 -32.97
CA ILE A 3 22.70 -5.55 -32.72
C ILE A 3 22.93 -5.95 -31.25
N LEU A 4 24.00 -5.45 -30.63
CA LEU A 4 24.35 -5.75 -29.25
C LEU A 4 23.31 -5.14 -28.29
N PHE A 5 22.77 -3.98 -28.62
CA PHE A 5 21.71 -3.32 -27.87
C PHE A 5 20.40 -4.12 -27.88
N PHE A 6 20.03 -4.69 -29.03
CA PHE A 6 18.85 -5.57 -29.12
C PHE A 6 18.99 -6.86 -28.31
N ILE A 7 20.21 -7.42 -28.23
CA ILE A 7 20.48 -8.60 -27.39
C ILE A 7 20.27 -8.28 -25.90
N PHE A 8 20.67 -7.10 -25.43
CA PHE A 8 20.46 -6.71 -24.03
C PHE A 8 18.98 -6.56 -23.64
N ILE A 9 18.11 -6.15 -24.56
CA ILE A 9 16.67 -6.00 -24.29
C ILE A 9 16.01 -7.37 -24.02
N LEU A 10 16.50 -8.44 -24.67
CA LEU A 10 15.98 -9.80 -24.53
C LEU A 10 16.26 -10.43 -23.15
N PHE A 11 17.16 -9.86 -22.36
CA PHE A 11 17.51 -10.34 -21.02
C PHE A 11 16.88 -9.54 -19.87
N THR A 12 15.95 -8.63 -20.18
CA THR A 12 15.25 -7.87 -19.15
C THR A 12 14.25 -8.77 -18.41
N LYS A 13 14.32 -8.78 -17.07
CA LYS A 13 13.32 -9.48 -16.24
C LYS A 13 12.14 -8.54 -16.00
N PHE A 14 10.92 -9.06 -16.11
CA PHE A 14 9.73 -8.36 -15.65
C PHE A 14 9.70 -8.37 -14.11
N VAL A 15 9.62 -7.19 -13.52
CA VAL A 15 9.34 -7.03 -12.09
C VAL A 15 7.85 -6.78 -11.96
N ASN A 16 7.12 -7.75 -11.42
CA ASN A 16 5.70 -7.60 -11.08
C ASN A 16 5.58 -7.51 -9.57
N ALA A 17 4.77 -6.58 -9.07
CA ALA A 17 4.37 -6.58 -7.68
C ALA A 17 3.28 -7.64 -7.50
N GLU A 18 3.59 -8.71 -6.78
CA GLU A 18 2.61 -9.73 -6.42
C GLU A 18 1.72 -9.20 -5.29
N VAL A 19 0.41 -9.42 -5.42
CA VAL A 19 -0.55 -9.17 -4.34
C VAL A 19 -0.80 -10.49 -3.62
N ILE A 20 -0.51 -10.51 -2.33
CA ILE A 20 -0.71 -11.68 -1.47
C ILE A 20 -1.98 -11.45 -0.66
N ASP A 21 -2.99 -12.28 -0.90
CA ASP A 21 -4.22 -12.28 -0.10
C ASP A 21 -3.96 -12.97 1.24
N ILE A 22 -4.36 -12.32 2.33
CA ILE A 22 -4.18 -12.84 3.70
C ILE A 22 -5.53 -13.08 4.39
N GLY A 23 -5.58 -14.12 5.22
CA GLY A 23 -6.72 -14.41 6.07
C GLY A 23 -6.57 -13.86 7.49
N ASN A 24 -7.61 -14.01 8.32
CA ASN A 24 -7.63 -13.50 9.70
C ASN A 24 -6.47 -14.01 10.58
N ARG A 25 -6.08 -15.28 10.42
CA ARG A 25 -4.97 -15.88 11.19
C ARG A 25 -3.65 -15.20 10.85
N GLU A 26 -3.40 -15.00 9.57
CA GLU A 26 -2.17 -14.38 9.10
C GLU A 26 -2.13 -12.89 9.45
N LEU A 27 -3.25 -12.19 9.31
CA LEU A 27 -3.41 -10.83 9.80
C LEU A 27 -3.09 -10.72 11.30
N SER A 28 -3.56 -11.66 12.13
CA SER A 28 -3.25 -11.68 13.57
C SER A 28 -1.75 -11.83 13.81
N ASN A 29 -1.10 -12.75 13.09
CA ASN A 29 0.36 -12.92 13.17
C ASN A 29 1.14 -11.68 12.72
N LEU A 30 0.63 -10.94 11.71
CA LEU A 30 1.26 -9.70 11.24
C LEU A 30 1.10 -8.56 12.24
N ILE A 31 -0.04 -8.49 12.94
CA ILE A 31 -0.26 -7.56 14.06
C ILE A 31 0.75 -7.83 15.18
N GLU A 32 0.94 -9.10 15.56
CA GLU A 32 1.92 -9.49 16.59
C GLU A 32 3.37 -9.13 16.19
N LYS A 33 3.66 -9.14 14.88
CA LYS A 33 4.95 -8.71 14.33
C LYS A 33 5.07 -7.19 14.14
N GLU A 34 4.11 -6.42 14.66
CA GLU A 34 4.08 -4.96 14.58
C GLU A 34 4.13 -4.43 13.14
N ILE A 35 3.62 -5.21 12.19
CA ILE A 35 3.51 -4.78 10.80
C ILE A 35 2.46 -3.68 10.70
N LYS A 36 2.81 -2.56 10.05
CA LYS A 36 1.92 -1.44 9.84
C LYS A 36 0.74 -1.86 8.97
N ILE A 37 -0.48 -1.69 9.49
CA ILE A 37 -1.72 -1.95 8.75
C ILE A 37 -2.29 -0.63 8.27
N ILE A 38 -2.65 -0.57 6.99
CA ILE A 38 -3.33 0.59 6.40
C ILE A 38 -4.75 0.16 6.04
N ASP A 39 -5.74 0.77 6.69
CA ASP A 39 -7.14 0.58 6.36
C ASP A 39 -7.53 1.60 5.28
N VAL A 40 -7.80 1.10 4.08
CA VAL A 40 -8.07 1.89 2.87
C VAL A 40 -9.56 2.15 2.62
N ARG A 41 -10.43 1.62 3.49
CA ARG A 41 -11.89 1.79 3.39
C ARG A 41 -12.30 3.23 3.64
N THR A 42 -13.57 3.55 3.38
CA THR A 42 -14.12 4.89 3.64
C THR A 42 -14.47 5.09 5.11
N GLN A 43 -14.61 6.36 5.52
CA GLN A 43 -15.00 6.71 6.89
C GLN A 43 -16.36 6.14 7.30
N ASN A 44 -17.31 6.00 6.36
CA ASN A 44 -18.62 5.42 6.68
C ASN A 44 -18.52 3.93 6.97
N GLU A 45 -17.65 3.20 6.27
CA GLU A 45 -17.40 1.77 6.52
C GLU A 45 -16.73 1.56 7.88
N TRP A 46 -15.75 2.40 8.24
CA TRP A 46 -15.14 2.39 9.58
C TRP A 46 -16.16 2.63 10.69
N LYS A 47 -17.05 3.61 10.51
CA LYS A 47 -18.11 3.89 11.49
C LYS A 47 -19.13 2.76 11.61
N SER A 48 -19.43 2.09 10.51
CA SER A 48 -20.44 1.03 10.44
C SER A 48 -19.94 -0.29 11.04
N THR A 49 -18.70 -0.68 10.73
CA THR A 49 -18.17 -2.03 11.04
C THR A 49 -17.03 -2.04 12.04
N GLY A 50 -16.53 -0.87 12.44
CA GLY A 50 -15.34 -0.72 13.25
C GLY A 50 -14.03 -0.75 12.44
N ILE A 51 -12.92 -0.68 13.17
CA ILE A 51 -11.56 -0.64 12.62
C ILE A 51 -10.67 -1.65 13.35
N ILE A 52 -9.56 -2.02 12.72
CA ILE A 52 -8.49 -2.78 13.39
C ILE A 52 -7.74 -1.81 14.32
N LYS A 53 -7.58 -2.18 15.59
CA LYS A 53 -6.87 -1.34 16.56
C LYS A 53 -5.42 -1.13 16.08
N GLY A 54 -4.98 0.13 16.04
CA GLY A 54 -3.62 0.49 15.63
C GLY A 54 -3.42 0.62 14.12
N SER A 55 -4.43 0.36 13.28
CA SER A 55 -4.30 0.59 11.84
C SER A 55 -4.27 2.09 11.50
N PHE A 56 -3.49 2.46 10.48
CA PHE A 56 -3.53 3.78 9.88
C PHE A 56 -4.77 3.92 9.00
N LEU A 57 -5.67 4.83 9.38
CA LEU A 57 -6.89 5.09 8.63
C LEU A 57 -6.62 6.08 7.49
N ILE A 58 -6.50 5.56 6.26
CA ILE A 58 -6.18 6.33 5.05
C ILE A 58 -7.06 5.84 3.90
N SER A 59 -8.26 6.41 3.80
CA SER A 59 -9.21 6.10 2.72
C SER A 59 -8.62 6.41 1.36
N LEU A 60 -8.74 5.50 0.40
CA LEU A 60 -8.40 5.76 -1.01
C LEU A 60 -9.32 6.82 -1.65
N LEU A 61 -10.52 6.99 -1.09
CA LEU A 61 -11.50 7.94 -1.58
C LEU A 61 -11.50 9.20 -0.73
N ASN A 62 -11.56 10.35 -1.38
CA ASN A 62 -11.79 11.62 -0.72
C ASN A 62 -13.28 11.80 -0.31
N LYS A 63 -13.61 12.92 0.32
CA LYS A 63 -14.97 13.26 0.77
C LYS A 63 -16.03 13.24 -0.35
N ASN A 64 -15.62 13.40 -1.61
CA ASN A 64 -16.49 13.37 -2.78
C ASN A 64 -16.53 11.98 -3.44
N LYS A 65 -16.01 10.94 -2.78
CA LYS A 65 -15.87 9.57 -3.31
C LYS A 65 -15.01 9.47 -4.56
N LYS A 66 -14.10 10.43 -4.78
CA LYS A 66 -13.15 10.42 -5.89
C LYS A 66 -11.78 9.96 -5.39
N PHE A 67 -11.14 9.07 -6.14
CA PHE A 67 -9.73 8.76 -5.95
C PHE A 67 -8.89 9.92 -6.51
N ILE A 68 -8.05 10.50 -5.66
CA ILE A 68 -7.04 11.49 -6.03
C ILE A 68 -5.74 11.01 -5.38
N PHE A 69 -4.75 10.67 -6.21
CA PHE A 69 -3.52 10.06 -5.73
C PHE A 69 -2.74 11.03 -4.83
N GLU A 70 -2.71 12.31 -5.21
CA GLU A 70 -2.01 13.37 -4.47
C GLU A 70 -2.58 13.51 -3.05
N ASP A 71 -3.90 13.62 -2.91
CA ASP A 71 -4.60 13.71 -1.61
C ASP A 71 -4.28 12.49 -0.74
N TRP A 72 -4.33 11.29 -1.34
CA TRP A 72 -4.05 10.05 -0.62
C TRP A 72 -2.59 9.98 -0.17
N TYR A 73 -1.65 10.32 -1.06
CA TYR A 73 -0.22 10.28 -0.79
C TYR A 73 0.18 11.30 0.29
N GLU A 74 -0.42 12.48 0.28
CA GLU A 74 -0.24 13.46 1.34
C GLU A 74 -0.71 12.91 2.70
N MET A 75 -1.92 12.35 2.78
CA MET A 75 -2.42 11.73 4.00
C MET A 75 -1.55 10.56 4.48
N PHE A 76 -1.05 9.77 3.54
CA PHE A 76 -0.20 8.62 3.80
C PHE A 76 1.17 9.04 4.35
N SER A 77 1.84 9.96 3.67
CA SER A 77 3.17 10.46 4.07
C SER A 77 3.17 11.17 5.43
N GLN A 78 2.08 11.84 5.79
CA GLN A 78 1.92 12.44 7.13
C GLN A 78 1.78 11.40 8.25
N LYS A 79 1.16 10.25 7.94
CA LYS A 79 0.81 9.23 8.93
C LYS A 79 1.83 8.11 9.02
N VAL A 80 2.55 7.84 7.94
CA VAL A 80 3.48 6.73 7.84
C VAL A 80 4.88 7.28 7.65
N ASP A 81 5.67 7.28 8.73
CA ASP A 81 7.10 7.55 8.65
C ASP A 81 7.81 6.33 8.03
N PHE A 82 8.31 6.49 6.82
CA PHE A 82 9.31 5.61 6.23
C PHE A 82 10.65 6.18 6.62
N GLY A 83 11.13 5.83 7.81
CA GLY A 83 12.46 6.25 8.26
C GLY A 83 13.45 6.11 7.11
N LYS A 84 14.08 7.24 6.74
CA LYS A 84 14.82 7.46 5.48
C LYS A 84 15.17 6.16 4.73
N ILE A 85 14.33 5.77 3.77
CA ILE A 85 14.73 4.76 2.80
C ILE A 85 15.69 5.48 1.86
N ASN A 86 16.99 5.35 2.12
CA ASN A 86 18.01 5.65 1.13
C ASN A 86 17.82 4.61 0.00
N LEU A 87 17.03 4.96 -1.01
CA LEU A 87 16.99 4.26 -2.30
C LEU A 87 18.24 4.59 -3.12
#